data_AF-A0A7L8DDJ3-F1
#
_entry.id   AF-A0A7L8DDJ3-F1
#
_cell.length_a   1.000
_cell.length_b   1.000
_cell.length_c   1.000
_cell.angle_alpha   90.00
_cell.angle_beta   90.00
_cell.angle_gamma   90.00
#
_symmetry.space_group_name_H-M   'P 1'
#
loop_
_entity.id
_entity.type
_entity.pdbx_description
1 polymer ?
#
loop_
_entity_poly.entity_id
_entity_poly.type
_entity_poly.pdbx_seq_one_letter_code
_entity_poly.pdbx_strand_id
1 'polypeptide(L)'
;MAHQAHPYHMVDPSPWPIFGAIAALLTTSGLIMWFHYSSSQLLALGLLSILLVMLQWWRDIVREGTFQGHHTLTVQKGLRYGMILFITSEVFFFLGFFWAFFHSSLAP
;
A
#
# COMPACT_ATOMS: atom_id res chain seq x y z
N MET A 1 -2.81 -18.83 30.30
CA MET A 1 -3.60 -19.39 29.18
C MET A 1 -2.71 -19.39 27.95
N ALA A 2 -2.33 -20.55 27.42
CA ALA A 2 -1.36 -20.65 26.32
C ALA A 2 -2.01 -20.61 24.92
N HIS A 3 -3.34 -20.60 24.84
CA HIS A 3 -4.10 -20.66 23.59
C HIS A 3 -4.95 -19.40 23.43
N GLN A 4 -4.96 -18.82 22.22
CA GLN A 4 -5.79 -17.66 21.89
C GLN A 4 -7.27 -18.07 21.80
N ALA A 5 -8.17 -17.34 22.44
CA ALA A 5 -9.60 -17.63 22.46
C ALA A 5 -10.41 -16.77 21.46
N HIS A 6 -9.75 -16.17 20.48
CA HIS A 6 -10.36 -15.30 19.46
C HIS A 6 -9.94 -15.70 18.04
N PRO A 7 -10.75 -15.42 17.02
CA PRO A 7 -10.47 -15.82 15.64
C PRO A 7 -9.55 -14.86 14.87
N TYR A 8 -9.01 -13.83 15.52
CA TYR A 8 -8.15 -12.82 14.89
C TYR A 8 -6.68 -13.24 14.81
N HIS A 9 -6.00 -12.77 13.77
CA HIS A 9 -4.56 -12.93 13.58
C HIS A 9 -3.79 -11.87 14.37
N MET A 10 -2.93 -12.31 15.29
CA MET A 10 -1.96 -11.45 15.98
C MET A 10 -0.66 -11.47 15.18
N VAL A 11 -0.44 -10.44 14.38
CA VAL A 11 0.72 -10.35 13.48
C VAL A 11 2.01 -10.12 14.28
N ASP A 12 3.08 -10.83 13.90
CA ASP A 12 4.40 -10.63 14.49
C ASP A 12 4.98 -9.25 14.15
N PRO A 13 5.91 -8.70 14.98
CA PRO A 13 6.59 -7.47 14.66
C PRO A 13 7.29 -7.54 13.29
N SER A 14 6.85 -6.67 12.37
CA SER A 14 7.36 -6.63 11.00
C SER A 14 8.13 -5.33 10.73
N PRO A 15 9.28 -5.38 10.03
CA PRO A 15 10.03 -4.18 9.66
C PRO A 15 9.47 -3.48 8.41
N TRP A 16 8.55 -4.11 7.66
CA TRP A 16 8.06 -3.56 6.39
C TRP A 16 7.37 -2.20 6.49
N PRO A 17 6.60 -1.87 7.55
CA PRO A 17 5.99 -0.55 7.69
C PRO A 17 7.02 0.59 7.75
N ILE A 18 8.10 0.43 8.52
CA ILE A 18 9.13 1.47 8.64
C ILE A 18 9.94 1.61 7.35
N PHE A 19 10.27 0.49 6.70
CA PHE A 19 10.95 0.54 5.40
C PHE A 19 10.06 1.13 4.31
N GLY A 20 8.75 0.85 4.32
CA GLY A 20 7.78 1.46 3.41
C GLY A 20 7.68 2.98 3.59
N ALA A 21 7.65 3.46 4.84
CA ALA A 21 7.65 4.89 5.14
C ALA A 21 8.91 5.60 4.63
N ILE A 22 10.10 5.01 4.85
CA ILE A 22 11.36 5.54 4.33
C ILE A 22 11.36 5.53 2.80
N ALA A 23 10.89 4.44 2.18
CA ALA A 23 10.81 4.35 0.73
C ALA A 23 9.89 5.41 0.11
N ALA A 24 8.75 5.70 0.74
CA ALA A 24 7.86 6.79 0.32
C ALA A 24 8.51 8.18 0.45
N LEU A 25 9.27 8.41 1.53
CA LEU A 25 10.06 9.63 1.71
C LEU A 25 11.13 9.78 0.61
N LEU A 26 11.85 8.70 0.28
CA LEU A 26 12.85 8.70 -0.78
C LEU A 26 12.23 8.98 -2.15
N THR A 27 11.06 8.40 -2.46
CA THR A 27 10.37 8.64 -3.74
C THR A 27 9.87 10.08 -3.86
N THR A 28 9.24 10.63 -2.82
CA THR A 28 8.72 12.01 -2.85
C THR A 28 9.84 13.05 -2.90
N SER A 29 10.88 12.90 -2.08
CA SER A 29 12.09 13.74 -2.17
C SER A 29 12.84 13.54 -3.49
N GLY A 30 12.86 12.32 -4.02
CA GLY A 30 13.43 12.00 -5.33
C GLY A 30 12.71 12.70 -6.48
N LEU A 31 11.38 12.81 -6.43
CA LEU A 31 10.62 13.60 -7.40
C LEU A 31 10.99 15.09 -7.36
N ILE A 32 11.15 15.65 -6.15
CA ILE A 32 11.63 17.04 -5.98
C ILE A 32 13.02 17.20 -6.59
N MET A 33 13.94 16.27 -6.31
CA MET A 33 15.30 16.29 -6.87
C MET A 33 15.31 16.20 -8.39
N TRP A 34 14.40 15.41 -8.96
CA TRP A 34 14.28 15.28 -10.40
C TRP A 34 13.75 16.56 -11.05
N PHE A 35 12.68 17.15 -10.50
CA PHE A 35 12.05 18.34 -11.09
C PHE A 35 12.87 19.62 -10.93
N HIS A 36 13.60 19.78 -9.82
CA HIS A 36 14.33 21.03 -9.54
C HIS A 36 15.84 20.96 -9.83
N TYR A 37 16.43 19.77 -9.78
CA TYR A 37 17.88 19.59 -9.89
C TYR A 37 18.27 18.59 -10.98
N SER A 38 17.32 18.10 -11.79
CA SER A 38 17.53 17.16 -12.89
C SER A 38 18.24 15.85 -12.48
N SER A 39 18.20 15.48 -11.19
CA SER A 39 18.82 14.26 -10.67
C SER A 39 17.76 13.21 -10.34
N SER A 40 17.80 12.09 -11.05
CA SER A 40 16.85 10.98 -10.89
C SER A 40 17.36 9.85 -9.98
N GLN A 41 18.59 9.94 -9.46
CA GLN A 41 19.22 8.87 -8.69
C GLN A 41 18.43 8.52 -7.42
N LEU A 42 18.01 9.56 -6.68
CA LEU A 42 17.24 9.38 -5.44
C LEU A 42 15.84 8.80 -5.72
N LEU A 43 15.20 9.23 -6.81
CA LEU A 43 13.92 8.68 -7.25
C LEU A 43 14.04 7.20 -7.63
N ALA A 44 15.07 6.83 -8.39
CA ALA A 44 15.31 5.44 -8.77
C ALA A 44 15.54 4.55 -7.55
N LEU A 45 16.30 5.04 -6.56
CA LEU A 45 16.49 4.34 -5.29
C LEU A 45 15.16 4.17 -4.53
N GLY A 46 14.37 5.25 -4.39
CA GLY A 46 13.07 5.22 -3.73
C GLY A 46 12.10 4.22 -4.37
N LEU A 47 11.99 4.23 -5.71
CA LEU A 47 11.14 3.30 -6.45
C LEU A 47 11.59 1.84 -6.29
N LEU A 48 12.91 1.57 -6.34
CA LEU A 48 13.45 0.23 -6.08
C LEU A 48 13.13 -0.22 -4.65
N SER A 49 13.31 0.65 -3.66
CA SER A 49 12.99 0.34 -2.26
C SER A 49 11.50 0.05 -2.05
N ILE A 50 10.59 0.84 -2.65
CA ILE A 50 9.14 0.58 -2.58
C ILE A 50 8.83 -0.80 -3.15
N LEU A 51 9.36 -1.15 -4.33
CA LEU A 51 9.14 -2.45 -4.95
C LEU A 51 9.61 -3.60 -4.05
N LEU A 52 10.81 -3.47 -3.48
CA LEU A 52 11.35 -4.47 -2.56
C LEU A 52 10.48 -4.65 -1.31
N VAL A 53 9.98 -3.55 -0.72
CA VAL A 53 9.09 -3.62 0.44
C VAL A 53 7.78 -4.33 0.06
N MET A 54 7.16 -3.97 -1.07
CA MET A 54 5.92 -4.61 -1.52
C MET A 54 6.11 -6.12 -1.73
N LEU A 55 7.18 -6.52 -2.43
CA LEU A 55 7.45 -7.93 -2.70
C LEU A 55 7.68 -8.74 -1.42
N GLN A 56 8.46 -8.21 -0.48
CA GLN A 56 8.78 -8.91 0.77
C GLN A 56 7.59 -8.93 1.73
N TRP A 57 6.82 -7.85 1.82
CA TRP A 57 5.64 -7.78 2.66
C TRP A 57 4.55 -8.72 2.16
N TRP A 58 4.25 -8.72 0.85
CA TRP A 58 3.27 -9.65 0.30
C TRP A 58 3.72 -11.11 0.38
N ARG A 59 5.02 -11.39 0.27
CA ARG A 59 5.56 -12.73 0.54
C ARG A 59 5.22 -13.19 1.96
N ASP A 60 5.36 -12.31 2.95
CA ASP A 60 5.08 -12.66 4.34
C ASP A 60 3.58 -12.85 4.58
N ILE A 61 2.71 -12.03 3.98
CA ILE A 61 1.25 -12.24 4.01
C ILE A 61 0.85 -13.58 3.38
N VAL A 62 1.50 -13.98 2.27
CA VAL A 62 1.27 -15.30 1.66
C VAL A 62 1.68 -16.43 2.61
N ARG A 63 2.77 -16.26 3.37
CA ARG A 63 3.22 -17.25 4.36
C ARG A 63 2.26 -17.36 5.54
N GLU A 64 1.84 -16.22 6.08
CA GLU A 64 0.86 -16.12 7.16
C GLU A 64 -0.47 -16.78 6.78
N GLY A 65 -0.93 -16.53 5.55
CA GLY A 65 -2.17 -17.11 5.03
C GLY A 65 -2.09 -18.60 4.69
N THR A 66 -1.07 -18.99 3.91
CA THR A 66 -1.03 -20.31 3.25
C THR A 66 -0.30 -21.36 4.07
N PHE A 67 0.83 -21.00 4.68
CA PHE A 67 1.71 -21.96 5.34
C PHE A 67 1.51 -21.99 6.87
N GLN A 68 1.07 -20.88 7.47
CA GLN A 68 0.81 -20.79 8.91
C GLN A 68 -0.69 -20.89 9.26
N GLY A 69 -1.58 -20.70 8.28
CA GLY A 69 -3.02 -20.88 8.46
C GLY A 69 -3.71 -19.79 9.30
N HIS A 70 -3.14 -18.59 9.41
CA HIS A 70 -3.68 -17.51 10.24
C HIS A 70 -4.93 -16.83 9.65
N HIS A 71 -5.25 -17.08 8.38
CA HIS A 71 -6.40 -16.48 7.69
C HIS A 71 -7.71 -17.25 7.95
N THR A 72 -8.21 -17.19 9.19
CA THR A 72 -9.54 -17.69 9.56
C THR A 72 -10.66 -17.02 8.75
N LEU A 73 -11.88 -17.56 8.77
CA LEU A 73 -13.03 -16.96 8.07
C LEU A 73 -13.29 -15.50 8.51
N THR A 74 -13.06 -15.16 9.78
CA THR A 74 -13.20 -13.79 10.28
C THR A 74 -12.14 -12.86 9.68
N VAL A 75 -10.88 -13.31 9.62
CA VAL A 75 -9.77 -12.55 9.01
C VAL A 75 -10.03 -12.36 7.51
N GLN A 76 -10.44 -13.40 6.80
CA GLN A 76 -10.76 -13.31 5.37
C GLN A 76 -11.91 -12.33 5.08
N LYS A 77 -12.96 -12.32 5.92
CA LYS A 77 -14.03 -11.31 5.82
C LYS A 77 -13.47 -9.88 5.98
N GLY A 78 -12.57 -9.67 6.94
CA GLY A 78 -11.85 -8.41 7.11
C GLY A 78 -11.07 -7.99 5.87
N LEU A 79 -10.30 -8.91 5.27
CA LEU A 79 -9.54 -8.65 4.04
C LEU A 79 -10.45 -8.27 2.86
N ARG A 80 -11.63 -8.90 2.73
CA ARG A 80 -12.63 -8.55 1.70
C ARG A 80 -13.15 -7.13 1.90
N TYR A 81 -13.51 -6.74 3.12
CA TYR A 81 -13.91 -5.36 3.42
C TYR A 81 -12.79 -4.37 3.11
N GLY A 82 -11.55 -4.70 3.49
CA GLY A 82 -10.38 -3.89 3.17
C GLY A 82 -10.22 -3.64 1.67
N MET A 83 -10.37 -4.69 0.84
CA MET A 83 -10.28 -4.55 -0.62
C MET A 83 -11.43 -3.74 -1.21
N ILE A 84 -12.66 -3.92 -0.72
CA ILE A 84 -13.82 -3.12 -1.16
C ILE A 84 -13.58 -1.63 -0.87
N LEU A 85 -13.11 -1.30 0.33
CA LEU A 85 -12.84 0.08 0.72
C LEU A 85 -11.67 0.68 -0.09
N PHE A 86 -10.61 -0.09 -0.34
CA PHE A 86 -9.49 0.34 -1.19
C PHE A 86 -9.94 0.63 -2.63
N ILE A 87 -10.73 -0.26 -3.25
CA ILE A 87 -11.29 -0.02 -4.59
C ILE A 87 -12.20 1.21 -4.57
N THR A 88 -13.00 1.37 -3.52
CA THR A 88 -13.86 2.54 -3.37
C THR A 88 -13.05 3.83 -3.36
N SER A 89 -11.93 3.91 -2.63
CA SER A 89 -11.07 5.10 -2.67
C SER A 89 -10.49 5.39 -4.06
N GLU A 90 -10.14 4.35 -4.83
CA GLU A 90 -9.66 4.52 -6.21
C GLU A 90 -10.75 5.09 -7.13
N VAL A 91 -12.01 4.67 -6.97
CA VAL A 91 -13.14 5.27 -7.70
C VAL A 91 -13.23 6.78 -7.42
N PHE A 92 -13.10 7.19 -6.16
CA PHE A 92 -13.10 8.62 -5.80
C PHE A 92 -11.88 9.38 -6.33
N PHE A 93 -10.71 8.75 -6.38
CA PHE A 93 -9.54 9.33 -7.04
C PHE A 93 -9.82 9.63 -8.52
N PHE A 94 -10.44 8.70 -9.25
CA PHE A 94 -10.84 8.93 -10.65
C PHE A 94 -11.96 9.95 -10.81
N LEU A 95 -12.93 10.01 -9.88
CA LEU A 95 -13.98 11.03 -9.88
C LEU A 95 -13.41 12.46 -9.90
N GLY A 96 -12.26 12.70 -9.26
CA GLY A 96 -11.57 13.98 -9.32
C GLY A 96 -11.17 14.39 -10.74
N PHE A 97 -10.66 13.45 -11.55
CA PHE A 97 -10.31 13.72 -12.95
C PHE A 97 -11.54 13.92 -13.84
N PHE A 98 -12.61 13.14 -13.63
CA PHE A 98 -13.87 13.34 -14.34
C PHE A 98 -14.47 14.72 -14.04
N TRP A 99 -14.41 15.16 -12.78
CA TRP A 99 -14.85 16.50 -12.42
C TRP A 99 -14.02 17.56 -13.15
N ALA A 100 -12.69 17.48 -13.14
CA ALA A 100 -11.83 18.42 -13.87
C ALA A 100 -12.19 18.49 -15.36
N PHE A 101 -12.44 17.35 -15.99
CA PHE A 101 -12.88 17.26 -17.39
C PHE A 101 -14.25 17.92 -17.63
N PHE A 102 -15.28 17.59 -16.84
CA PHE A 102 -16.62 18.15 -17.01
C PHE A 102 -16.67 19.65 -16.73
N HIS A 103 -15.92 20.12 -15.72
CA HIS A 103 -15.81 21.54 -15.43
C HIS A 103 -15.26 22.32 -16.64
N SER A 104 -14.22 21.78 -17.28
CA SER A 104 -13.56 22.43 -18.42
C SER A 104 -14.34 22.31 -19.73
N SER A 105 -15.13 21.24 -19.91
CA SER A 105 -15.85 20.97 -21.17
C SER A 105 -17.26 21.54 -21.24
N LEU A 106 -17.94 21.70 -20.09
CA LEU A 106 -19.34 22.18 -20.06
C LEU A 106 -19.46 23.71 -20.08
N ALA A 107 -18.42 24.44 -19.68
CA ALA A 107 -18.38 25.91 -19.71
C ALA A 107 -16.95 26.40 -20.03
N PRO A 108 -16.52 26.32 -21.30
CA PRO A 108 -15.18 26.72 -21.74
C PRO A 108 -14.93 28.23 -21.61
#